data_AF-A0ABD6Y381-F1
#
_entry.id   AF-A0ABD6Y381-F1
#
_cell.length_a   1.000
_cell.length_b   1.000
_cell.length_c   1.000
_cell.angle_alpha   90.00
_cell.angle_beta   90.00
_cell.angle_gamma   90.00
#
_symmetry.space_group_name_H-M   'P 1'
#
loop_
_entity.id
_entity.type
_entity.pdbx_description
1 polymer ?
#
loop_
_entity_poly.entity_id
_entity_poly.type
_entity_poly.pdbx_seq_one_letter_code
_entity_poly.pdbx_strand_id
1 'polypeptide(L)'
;MEKQLQQQKPLSLPEQISLIAKGYENLSADVEDIKNRMGLPSNMALAFSKKRNAKIINVLGGKKSNAYRDKNVRAKTYRALFSSYRETFDQDRYNDLPMKDFDKVIDFVNNWYPPFELQQEIRRANAQLAIV
;
A
#
# COMPACT_ATOMS: atom_id res chain seq x y z
N MET A 1 -55.23 -32.63 -12.35
CA MET A 1 -53.80 -32.98 -12.24
C MET A 1 -53.16 -32.00 -11.27
N GLU A 2 -53.29 -32.27 -9.98
CA GLU A 2 -52.61 -31.51 -8.94
C GLU A 2 -51.13 -31.91 -8.97
N LYS A 3 -50.26 -30.96 -9.31
CA LYS A 3 -48.82 -31.14 -9.09
C LYS A 3 -48.63 -31.25 -7.57
N GLN A 4 -48.44 -32.47 -7.08
CA GLN A 4 -47.88 -32.67 -5.75
C GLN A 4 -46.52 -31.97 -5.73
N LEU A 5 -46.47 -30.80 -5.08
CA LEU A 5 -45.22 -30.17 -4.69
C LEU A 5 -44.52 -31.17 -3.77
N GLN A 6 -43.54 -31.91 -4.31
CA GLN A 6 -42.67 -32.75 -3.50
C GLN A 6 -42.06 -31.86 -2.42
N GLN A 7 -42.57 -31.97 -1.19
CA GLN A 7 -41.97 -31.31 -0.03
C GLN A 7 -40.58 -31.91 0.13
N GLN A 8 -39.55 -31.13 -0.18
CA GLN A 8 -38.18 -31.55 0.03
C GLN A 8 -38.00 -31.85 1.51
N LYS A 9 -37.57 -33.08 1.82
CA LYS A 9 -37.29 -33.53 3.18
C LYS A 9 -36.23 -32.58 3.76
N PRO A 10 -36.42 -32.03 4.98
CA PRO A 10 -35.45 -31.14 5.57
C PRO A 10 -34.11 -31.87 5.73
N LEU A 11 -33.01 -31.19 5.36
CA LEU A 11 -31.65 -31.71 5.45
C LEU A 11 -31.37 -32.22 6.86
N SER A 12 -30.65 -33.33 6.96
CA SER A 12 -30.13 -33.80 8.24
C SER A 12 -29.11 -32.82 8.81
N LEU A 13 -28.91 -32.83 10.12
CA LEU A 13 -27.95 -31.96 10.79
C LEU A 13 -26.51 -32.08 10.20
N PRO A 14 -25.98 -33.29 9.89
CA PRO A 14 -24.68 -33.41 9.22
C PRO A 14 -24.63 -32.78 7.83
N GLU A 15 -25.70 -32.90 7.03
CA GLU A 15 -25.76 -32.28 5.70
C GLU A 15 -25.80 -30.76 5.79
N GLN A 16 -26.52 -30.21 6.77
CA GLN A 16 -26.54 -28.77 7.04
C GLN A 16 -25.14 -28.25 7.42
N ILE A 17 -24.41 -28.95 8.29
CA ILE A 17 -23.04 -28.60 8.68
C ILE A 17 -22.11 -28.63 7.46
N SER A 18 -22.20 -29.68 6.64
CA SER A 18 -21.40 -29.78 5.42
C SER A 18 -21.68 -28.65 4.43
N LEU A 19 -22.95 -28.26 4.27
CA LEU A 19 -23.34 -27.15 3.41
C LEU A 19 -22.76 -25.80 3.90
N ILE A 20 -22.83 -25.54 5.20
CA ILE A 20 -22.27 -24.33 5.82
C ILE A 20 -20.75 -24.29 5.64
N ALA A 21 -20.06 -25.41 5.87
CA ALA A 21 -18.61 -25.50 5.70
C ALA A 21 -18.18 -25.17 4.25
N LYS A 22 -18.86 -25.74 3.25
CA LYS A 22 -18.62 -25.42 1.84
C LYS A 22 -18.89 -23.95 1.52
N GLY A 23 -19.96 -23.38 2.07
CA GLY A 23 -20.26 -21.96 1.91
C GLY A 23 -19.18 -21.06 2.49
N TYR A 24 -18.62 -21.44 3.64
CA TYR A 24 -17.52 -20.72 4.28
C TYR A 24 -16.23 -20.75 3.45
N GLU A 25 -15.87 -21.90 2.88
CA GLU A 25 -14.69 -22.02 2.00
C GLU A 25 -14.79 -21.07 0.79
N ASN A 26 -15.95 -21.04 0.12
CA ASN A 26 -16.19 -20.15 -1.02
C ASN A 26 -16.08 -18.67 -0.60
N LEU A 27 -16.72 -18.30 0.51
CA LEU A 27 -16.67 -16.93 1.03
C LEU A 27 -15.23 -16.52 1.38
N SER A 28 -14.46 -17.42 1.99
CA SER A 28 -13.06 -17.16 2.31
C SER A 28 -12.23 -16.93 1.06
N ALA A 29 -12.47 -17.70 -0.01
CA ALA A 29 -11.80 -17.54 -1.29
C ALA A 29 -12.15 -16.20 -1.96
N ASP A 30 -13.43 -15.80 -1.93
CA ASP A 30 -13.88 -14.52 -2.50
C ASP A 30 -13.26 -13.33 -1.76
N VAL A 31 -13.21 -13.37 -0.43
CA VAL A 31 -12.57 -12.32 0.38
C VAL A 31 -11.09 -12.19 0.04
N GLU A 32 -10.41 -13.31 -0.18
CA GLU A 32 -9.00 -13.31 -0.55
C GLU A 32 -8.79 -12.74 -1.97
N ASP A 33 -9.63 -13.13 -2.94
CA ASP A 33 -9.60 -12.57 -4.29
C ASP A 33 -9.84 -11.05 -4.30
N ILE A 34 -10.80 -10.57 -3.51
CA ILE A 34 -11.07 -9.14 -3.32
C ILE A 34 -9.82 -8.43 -2.80
N LYS A 35 -9.17 -8.94 -1.74
CA LYS A 35 -7.92 -8.35 -1.21
C LYS A 35 -6.79 -8.36 -2.23
N ASN A 36 -6.76 -9.37 -3.09
CA ASN A 36 -5.73 -9.54 -4.10
C ASN A 36 -5.88 -8.63 -5.31
N ARG A 37 -7.11 -8.25 -5.66
CA ARG A 37 -7.42 -7.43 -6.85
C ARG A 37 -7.73 -5.98 -6.51
N MET A 38 -8.24 -5.70 -5.32
CA MET A 38 -8.60 -4.34 -4.93
C MET A 38 -7.38 -3.54 -4.53
N GLY A 39 -7.32 -2.33 -5.06
CA GLY A 39 -6.38 -1.31 -4.62
C GLY A 39 -6.59 -0.91 -3.14
N LEU A 40 -5.74 0.00 -2.66
CA LEU A 40 -5.81 0.45 -1.28
C LEU A 40 -7.10 1.23 -0.99
N PRO A 41 -7.87 0.84 0.03
CA PRO A 41 -8.94 1.67 0.56
C PRO A 41 -8.41 3.02 1.05
N SER A 42 -9.27 4.04 1.08
CA SER A 42 -8.88 5.43 1.35
C SER A 42 -8.09 5.63 2.66
N ASN A 43 -8.45 4.91 3.72
CA ASN A 43 -7.75 4.98 5.01
C ASN A 43 -6.33 4.39 4.93
N MET A 44 -6.14 3.27 4.22
CA MET A 44 -4.84 2.65 3.98
C MET A 44 -3.97 3.51 3.07
N ALA A 45 -4.54 4.03 1.97
CA ALA A 45 -3.87 4.97 1.08
C ALA A 45 -3.38 6.21 1.82
N LEU A 46 -4.19 6.77 2.73
CA LEU A 46 -3.82 7.89 3.58
C LEU A 46 -2.67 7.52 4.54
N ALA A 47 -2.74 6.36 5.19
CA ALA A 47 -1.71 5.88 6.09
C ALA A 47 -0.36 5.72 5.37
N PHE A 48 -0.38 5.09 4.18
CA PHE A 48 0.80 4.96 3.33
C PHE A 48 1.36 6.32 2.91
N SER A 49 0.51 7.23 2.42
CA SER A 49 0.93 8.59 2.04
C SER A 49 1.60 9.35 3.18
N LYS A 50 1.05 9.25 4.40
CA LYS A 50 1.67 9.84 5.61
C LYS A 50 3.05 9.24 5.90
N LYS A 51 3.17 7.91 5.85
CA LYS A 51 4.44 7.22 6.14
C LYS A 51 5.52 7.54 5.10
N ARG A 52 5.17 7.51 3.81
CA ARG A 52 6.04 7.94 2.70
C ARG A 52 6.53 9.38 2.89
N ASN A 53 5.62 10.30 3.18
CA ASN A 53 5.97 11.71 3.37
C ASN A 53 6.90 11.90 4.57
N ALA A 54 6.64 11.21 5.68
CA ALA A 54 7.51 11.24 6.85
C ALA A 54 8.92 10.72 6.52
N LYS A 55 9.02 9.61 5.79
CA LYS A 55 10.31 9.06 5.32
C LYS A 55 11.08 10.06 4.47
N ILE A 56 10.44 10.68 3.47
CA ILE A 56 11.09 11.67 2.60
C ILE A 56 11.57 12.88 3.41
N ILE A 57 10.74 13.38 4.33
CA ILE A 57 11.12 14.49 5.21
C ILE A 57 12.35 14.12 6.06
N ASN A 58 12.38 12.91 6.61
CA ASN A 58 13.53 12.43 7.40
C ASN A 58 14.80 12.34 6.55
N VAL A 59 14.71 11.73 5.35
CA VAL A 59 15.82 11.62 4.39
C VAL A 59 16.38 13.00 4.01
N LEU A 60 15.52 14.01 3.90
CA LEU A 60 15.93 15.38 3.60
C LEU A 60 16.56 16.11 4.81
N GLY A 61 16.53 15.54 6.02
CA GLY A 61 17.04 16.18 7.25
C GLY A 61 15.98 16.96 8.04
N GLY A 62 14.69 16.76 7.75
CA GLY A 62 13.56 17.38 8.46
C GLY A 62 12.98 18.61 7.75
N LYS A 63 11.80 19.07 8.21
CA LYS A 63 11.04 20.18 7.57
C LYS A 63 11.78 21.52 7.56
N LYS A 64 12.72 21.72 8.48
CA LYS A 64 13.51 22.96 8.61
C LYS A 64 14.84 22.91 7.86
N SER A 65 15.20 21.76 7.29
CA SER A 65 16.46 21.56 6.56
C SER A 65 16.49 22.37 5.26
N ASN A 66 17.69 22.71 4.82
CA ASN A 66 17.89 23.42 3.55
C ASN A 66 17.48 22.53 2.37
N ALA A 67 17.82 21.24 2.39
CA ALA A 67 17.42 20.29 1.36
C ALA A 67 15.89 20.14 1.25
N TYR A 68 15.16 20.18 2.38
CA TYR A 68 13.69 20.17 2.33
C TYR A 68 13.14 21.49 1.78
N ARG A 69 13.76 22.63 2.08
CA ARG A 69 13.30 23.95 1.59
C ARG A 69 13.57 24.13 0.10
N ASP A 70 14.66 23.55 -0.41
CA ASP A 70 14.97 23.52 -1.83
C ASP A 70 13.91 22.73 -2.61
N LYS A 71 13.20 23.43 -3.50
CA LYS A 71 12.12 22.85 -4.33
C LYS A 71 12.64 21.74 -5.25
N ASN A 72 13.83 21.89 -5.80
CA ASN A 72 14.40 20.96 -6.78
C ASN A 72 14.83 19.68 -6.08
N VAL A 73 15.60 19.78 -4.98
CA VAL A 73 16.05 18.62 -4.19
C VAL A 73 14.85 17.87 -3.62
N ARG A 74 13.87 18.60 -3.05
CA ARG A 74 12.63 18.00 -2.54
C ARG A 74 11.88 17.27 -3.64
N ALA A 75 11.56 17.93 -4.76
CA ALA A 75 10.82 17.30 -5.86
C ALA A 75 11.54 16.09 -6.46
N LYS A 76 12.87 16.17 -6.60
CA LYS A 76 13.71 15.05 -7.05
C LYS A 76 13.63 13.86 -6.11
N THR A 77 13.62 14.10 -4.79
CA THR A 77 13.49 13.04 -3.78
C THR A 77 12.13 12.34 -3.83
N TYR A 78 11.04 13.10 -3.99
CA TYR A 78 9.70 12.51 -4.18
C TYR A 78 9.63 11.65 -5.45
N ARG A 79 10.20 12.13 -6.57
CA ARG A 79 10.26 11.38 -7.83
C ARG A 79 11.11 10.12 -7.71
N ALA A 80 12.25 10.20 -7.04
CA ALA A 80 13.14 9.05 -6.82
C ALA A 80 12.42 7.95 -6.03
N LEU A 81 11.74 8.28 -4.92
CA LEU A 81 10.97 7.30 -4.17
C LEU A 81 9.86 6.69 -5.02
N PHE A 82 9.13 7.51 -5.77
CA PHE A 82 8.08 7.00 -6.66
C PHE A 82 8.64 6.11 -7.77
N SER A 83 9.84 6.39 -8.28
CA SER A 83 10.51 5.52 -9.25
C SER A 83 10.83 4.16 -8.65
N SER A 84 11.44 4.12 -7.44
CA SER A 84 11.69 2.86 -6.73
C SER A 84 10.41 2.10 -6.40
N TYR A 85 9.32 2.83 -6.08
CA TYR A 85 8.01 2.22 -5.86
C TYR A 85 7.49 1.55 -7.13
N ARG A 86 7.52 2.23 -8.28
CA ARG A 86 7.10 1.64 -9.56
C ARG A 86 7.93 0.42 -9.93
N GLU A 87 9.23 0.48 -9.73
CA GLU A 87 10.14 -0.66 -9.98
C GLU A 87 9.84 -1.87 -9.07
N THR A 88 9.38 -1.63 -7.84
CA THR A 88 9.13 -2.70 -6.85
C THR A 88 7.73 -3.31 -6.97
N PHE A 89 6.72 -2.49 -7.29
CA PHE A 89 5.31 -2.87 -7.21
C PHE A 89 4.58 -2.88 -8.56
N ASP A 90 5.19 -2.34 -9.61
CA ASP A 90 4.60 -2.24 -10.96
C ASP A 90 3.23 -1.54 -10.99
N GLN A 91 3.08 -0.47 -10.21
CA GLN A 91 1.84 0.31 -10.11
C GLN A 91 2.07 1.79 -10.43
N ASP A 92 1.26 2.35 -11.33
CA ASP A 92 1.33 3.76 -11.72
C ASP A 92 0.69 4.72 -10.72
N ARG A 93 -0.05 4.20 -9.74
CA ARG A 93 -0.58 4.99 -8.63
C ARG A 93 -0.40 4.23 -7.33
N TYR A 94 -0.21 4.97 -6.25
CA TYR A 94 -0.13 4.39 -4.92
C TYR A 94 -1.43 3.69 -4.49
N ASN A 95 -2.58 4.18 -4.97
CA ASN A 95 -3.88 3.61 -4.63
C ASN A 95 -4.18 2.32 -5.40
N ASP A 96 -3.45 2.05 -6.49
CA ASP A 96 -3.65 0.85 -7.30
C ASP A 96 -2.92 -0.36 -6.68
N LEU A 97 -2.10 -0.15 -5.63
CA LEU A 97 -1.46 -1.23 -4.88
C LEU A 97 -2.51 -2.18 -4.29
N PRO A 98 -2.42 -3.49 -4.57
CA PRO A 98 -3.29 -4.49 -3.95
C PRO A 98 -3.26 -4.41 -2.42
N MET A 99 -4.42 -4.55 -1.79
CA MET A 99 -4.54 -4.50 -0.33
C MET A 99 -3.63 -5.51 0.38
N LYS A 100 -3.44 -6.70 -0.21
CA LYS A 100 -2.54 -7.74 0.31
C LYS A 100 -1.09 -7.25 0.49
N ASP A 101 -0.65 -6.28 -0.32
CA ASP A 101 0.73 -5.81 -0.37
C ASP A 101 0.96 -4.59 0.55
N PHE A 102 -0.02 -4.25 1.39
CA PHE A 102 0.07 -3.08 2.26
C PHE A 102 1.26 -3.17 3.23
N ASP A 103 1.44 -4.29 3.94
CA ASP A 103 2.57 -4.42 4.87
C ASP A 103 3.92 -4.39 4.13
N LYS A 104 3.97 -4.99 2.93
CA LYS A 104 5.16 -4.97 2.06
C LYS A 104 5.54 -3.54 1.64
N VAL A 105 4.57 -2.70 1.25
CA VAL A 105 4.88 -1.30 0.88
C VAL A 105 5.32 -0.47 2.09
N ILE A 106 4.78 -0.78 3.26
CA ILE A 106 5.14 -0.14 4.51
C ILE A 106 6.60 -0.45 4.89
N ASP A 107 7.04 -1.69 4.67
CA ASP A 107 8.44 -2.10 4.87
C ASP A 107 9.37 -1.52 3.80
N PHE A 108 8.94 -1.52 2.54
CA PHE A 108 9.66 -0.86 1.46
C PHE A 108 9.99 0.60 1.81
N VAL A 109 9.01 1.39 2.28
CA VAL A 109 9.24 2.79 2.66
C VAL A 109 10.23 2.91 3.83
N ASN A 110 10.13 2.04 4.85
CA ASN A 110 11.02 2.11 6.01
C ASN A 110 12.48 1.91 5.59
N ASN A 111 12.70 0.96 4.68
CA ASN A 111 14.01 0.54 4.22
C ASN A 111 14.49 1.28 2.96
N TRP A 112 13.70 2.22 2.44
CA TRP A 112 14.09 2.99 1.26
C TRP A 112 15.21 3.98 1.57
N TYR A 113 16.17 4.09 0.65
CA TYR A 113 17.21 5.12 0.66
C TYR A 113 17.31 5.72 -0.75
N PRO A 114 17.54 7.04 -0.88
CA PRO A 114 17.73 7.63 -2.19
C PRO A 114 19.02 7.11 -2.85
N PRO A 115 19.13 7.15 -4.20
CA PRO A 115 20.37 6.84 -4.91
C PRO A 115 21.56 7.67 -4.41
N PHE A 116 22.77 7.15 -4.57
CA PHE A 116 24.00 7.75 -4.04
C PHE A 116 24.15 9.22 -4.46
N GLU A 117 23.92 9.54 -5.72
CA GLU A 117 24.06 10.89 -6.28
C GLU A 117 23.09 11.86 -5.59
N LEU A 118 21.84 11.40 -5.35
CA LEU A 118 20.85 12.20 -4.64
C LEU A 118 21.18 12.34 -3.15
N GLN A 119 21.76 11.31 -2.51
CA GLN A 119 22.28 11.43 -1.14
C GLN A 119 23.39 12.49 -1.04
N GLN A 120 24.29 12.54 -2.02
CA GLN A 120 25.36 13.54 -2.07
C GLN A 120 24.75 14.95 -2.25
N GLU A 121 23.78 15.10 -3.14
CA GLU A 121 23.07 16.37 -3.38
C GLU A 121 22.34 16.86 -2.12
N ILE A 122 21.59 16.00 -1.44
CA ILE A 122 20.92 16.32 -0.16
C ILE A 122 21.93 16.76 0.88
N ARG A 123 23.05 16.03 1.02
CA ARG A 123 24.13 16.39 1.97
C ARG A 123 24.72 17.75 1.67
N ARG A 124 25.01 18.06 0.41
CA ARG A 124 25.52 19.36 -0.02
C ARG A 124 24.53 20.48 0.28
N ALA A 125 23.26 20.29 -0.07
CA ALA A 125 22.20 21.27 0.20
C ALA A 125 22.08 21.56 1.72
N ASN A 126 22.16 20.53 2.56
CA ASN A 126 22.11 20.69 4.01
C ASN A 126 23.38 21.29 4.63
N ALA A 127 24.54 21.13 4.00
CA ALA A 127 25.79 21.72 4.46
C ALA A 127 25.95 23.20 4.10
N GLN A 128 25.15 23.72 3.17
CA GLN A 128 25.18 25.13 2.81
C GLN A 128 24.73 25.98 4.01
N LEU A 129 25.59 26.90 4.45
CA LEU A 129 25.22 27.87 5.49
C LEU A 129 24.06 28.71 4.98
N ALA A 130 22.97 28.78 5.74
CA ALA A 130 21.95 29.78 5.50
C ALA A 130 22.60 31.13 5.76
N ILE A 131 22.85 31.92 4.72
CA ILE A 131 23.17 33.34 4.89
C ILE A 131 21.86 33.96 5.41
N VAL A 132 21.83 34.25 6.71
CA VAL A 132 20.73 34.93 7.40
C VAL A 132 20.79 36.41 7.08
#